data_AF-A0A2K2U1D8-F1
#
_entry.id   AF-A0A2K2U1D8-F1
#
_cell.length_a   1.000
_cell.length_b   1.000
_cell.length_c   1.000
_cell.angle_alpha   90.00
_cell.angle_beta   90.00
_cell.angle_gamma   90.00
#
_symmetry.space_group_name_H-M   'P 1'
#
loop_
_entity.id
_entity.type
_entity.pdbx_description
1 polymer ?
#
loop_
_entity_poly.entity_id
_entity_poly.type
_entity_poly.pdbx_seq_one_letter_code
_entity_poly.pdbx_strand_id
1 'polypeptide(L)'
;SPLSNEILVGSLFVVLALVYVILALAGKLSGGARKGFVAVVAVAAAVFACFTGMAYVMETIASWNSPLVVVQLLGFALLGGMPLGTLVLGLAGALPDALKGSFKTAGIVVAAAGAVLAIGGFCVQVMGVGGMENALVSGADLVADVTIYLAVAVASLVLAAAGTVAALLGKSPV
;
A
#
# COMPACT_ATOMS: atom_id res chain seq x y z
N SER A 1 -0.10 -1.51 23.27
CA SER A 1 -0.17 -2.75 22.49
C SER A 1 -0.01 -2.41 21.00
N PRO A 2 0.27 -3.37 20.10
CA PRO A 2 0.34 -3.11 18.66
C PRO A 2 -0.90 -2.40 18.12
N LEU A 3 -2.10 -2.82 18.56
CA LEU A 3 -3.37 -2.17 18.23
C LEU A 3 -3.47 -0.71 18.70
N SER A 4 -3.11 -0.40 19.94
CA SER A 4 -3.13 1.00 20.42
C SER A 4 -2.14 1.89 19.67
N ASN A 5 -0.99 1.34 19.27
CA ASN A 5 0.00 2.09 18.52
C ASN A 5 -0.47 2.38 17.09
N GLU A 6 -1.13 1.41 16.45
CA GLU A 6 -1.77 1.57 15.14
C GLU A 6 -2.81 2.71 15.15
N ILE A 7 -3.69 2.74 16.16
CA ILE A 7 -4.69 3.81 16.31
C ILE A 7 -4.02 5.18 16.47
N LEU A 8 -2.97 5.27 17.30
CA LEU A 8 -2.24 6.51 17.53
C LEU A 8 -1.57 7.02 16.24
N VAL A 9 -0.82 6.16 15.56
CA VAL A 9 -0.10 6.51 14.34
C VAL A 9 -1.06 6.85 13.21
N GLY A 10 -2.16 6.09 13.07
CA GLY A 10 -3.23 6.37 12.10
C GLY A 10 -3.89 7.72 12.35
N SER A 11 -4.19 8.04 13.62
CA SER A 11 -4.74 9.34 14.00
C SER A 11 -3.79 10.50 13.65
N LEU A 12 -2.50 10.33 13.94
CA LEU A 12 -1.47 11.33 13.57
C LEU A 12 -1.35 11.51 12.06
N PHE A 13 -1.32 10.41 11.29
CA PHE A 13 -1.32 10.46 9.84
C PHE A 13 -2.53 11.23 9.30
N VAL A 14 -3.74 10.92 9.79
CA VAL A 14 -4.98 11.59 9.37
C VAL A 14 -4.92 13.09 9.68
N VAL A 15 -4.50 13.48 10.89
CA VAL A 15 -4.36 14.90 11.25
C VAL A 15 -3.35 15.60 10.34
N LEU A 16 -2.18 15.00 10.09
CA LEU A 16 -1.17 15.57 9.20
C LEU A 16 -1.69 15.74 7.77
N ALA A 17 -2.40 14.73 7.24
CA ALA A 17 -2.98 14.78 5.91
C ALA A 17 -4.06 15.87 5.80
N LEU A 18 -4.95 15.99 6.79
CA LEU A 18 -6.00 17.01 6.82
C LEU A 18 -5.40 18.41 6.89
N VAL A 19 -4.42 18.64 7.79
CA VAL A 19 -3.74 19.93 7.91
C VAL A 19 -3.03 20.29 6.60
N TYR A 20 -2.33 19.33 5.98
CA TYR A 20 -1.71 19.55 4.68
C TYR A 20 -2.74 19.98 3.62
N VAL A 21 -3.85 19.26 3.49
CA VAL A 21 -4.91 19.56 2.51
C VAL A 21 -5.50 20.93 2.76
N ILE A 22 -5.89 21.24 4.01
CA ILE A 22 -6.48 22.54 4.37
C ILE A 22 -5.53 23.69 4.04
N LEU A 23 -4.26 23.60 4.46
CA LEU A 23 -3.29 24.66 4.22
C LEU A 23 -2.92 24.80 2.74
N ALA A 24 -2.85 23.69 2.00
CA ALA A 24 -2.59 23.70 0.57
C ALA A 24 -3.75 24.35 -0.21
N LEU A 25 -5.00 24.01 0.12
CA LEU A 25 -6.19 24.60 -0.49
C LEU A 25 -6.36 26.08 -0.12
N ALA A 26 -6.01 26.47 1.12
CA ALA A 26 -6.04 27.86 1.56
C ALA A 26 -4.89 28.72 1.01
N GLY A 27 -4.01 28.15 0.17
CA GLY A 27 -2.86 28.86 -0.41
C GLY A 27 -1.82 29.30 0.63
N LYS A 28 -1.79 28.68 1.82
CA LYS A 28 -0.92 29.08 2.95
C LYS A 28 0.46 28.43 2.90
N LEU A 29 0.69 27.48 2.01
CA LEU A 29 1.97 26.80 1.85
C LEU A 29 2.74 27.35 0.65
N SER A 30 3.96 27.83 0.88
CA SER A 30 4.92 28.12 -0.18
C SER A 30 5.33 26.83 -0.91
N GLY A 31 5.90 26.93 -2.12
CA GLY A 31 6.27 25.76 -2.93
C GLY A 31 7.21 24.78 -2.20
N GLY A 32 8.17 25.30 -1.43
CA GLY A 32 9.07 24.48 -0.60
C GLY A 32 8.36 23.83 0.59
N ALA A 33 7.55 24.61 1.32
CA ALA A 33 6.77 24.11 2.46
C ALA A 33 5.78 23.03 2.04
N ARG A 34 5.15 23.17 0.87
CA ARG A 34 4.22 22.17 0.31
C ARG A 34 4.92 20.84 0.03
N LYS A 35 6.11 20.88 -0.58
CA LYS A 35 6.92 19.68 -0.87
C LYS A 35 7.42 19.00 0.40
N GLY A 36 7.91 19.78 1.36
CA GLY A 36 8.38 19.24 2.65
C GLY A 36 7.24 18.59 3.44
N PHE A 37 6.10 19.27 3.56
CA PHE A 37 4.97 18.75 4.32
C PHE A 37 4.37 17.51 3.65
N VAL A 38 4.16 17.49 2.33
CA VAL A 38 3.64 16.29 1.67
C VAL A 38 4.60 15.09 1.82
N ALA A 39 5.92 15.32 1.87
CA ALA A 39 6.89 14.26 2.15
C ALA A 39 6.73 13.70 3.58
N VAL A 40 6.51 14.57 4.59
CA VAL A 40 6.20 14.13 5.96
C VAL A 40 4.91 13.31 6.00
N VAL A 41 3.85 13.75 5.30
CA VAL A 41 2.59 13.00 5.20
C VAL A 41 2.81 11.63 4.56
N ALA A 42 3.62 11.55 3.50
CA ALA A 42 3.93 10.29 2.83
C ALA A 42 4.71 9.33 3.73
N VAL A 43 5.69 9.82 4.50
CA VAL A 43 6.41 9.01 5.49
C VAL A 43 5.46 8.53 6.59
N ALA A 44 4.61 9.42 7.11
CA ALA A 44 3.61 9.05 8.12
C ALA A 44 2.64 7.97 7.61
N ALA A 45 2.23 8.04 6.33
CA ALA A 45 1.39 7.01 5.70
C ALA A 45 2.10 5.65 5.64
N ALA A 46 3.39 5.62 5.26
CA ALA A 46 4.17 4.39 5.23
C ALA A 46 4.38 3.80 6.63
N VAL A 47 4.66 4.64 7.62
CA VAL A 47 4.75 4.23 9.03
C VAL A 47 3.41 3.67 9.48
N PHE A 48 2.30 4.36 9.19
CA PHE A 48 0.95 3.86 9.51
C PHE A 48 0.70 2.47 8.91
N ALA A 49 1.00 2.25 7.64
CA ALA A 49 0.85 0.94 7.00
C ALA A 49 1.66 -0.17 7.71
N CYS A 50 2.88 0.14 8.18
CA CYS A 50 3.67 -0.81 8.98
C CYS A 50 3.00 -1.12 10.34
N PHE A 51 2.42 -0.11 11.01
CA PHE A 51 1.71 -0.32 12.27
C PHE A 51 0.40 -1.09 12.10
N THR A 52 -0.33 -0.88 11.00
CA THR A 52 -1.43 -1.75 10.59
C THR A 52 -0.94 -3.19 10.46
N GLY A 53 0.19 -3.40 9.79
CA GLY A 53 0.88 -4.69 9.74
C GLY A 53 1.10 -5.33 11.11
N MET A 54 1.73 -4.59 12.02
CA MET A 54 2.05 -5.07 13.36
C MET A 54 0.79 -5.37 14.20
N ALA A 55 -0.32 -4.67 13.96
CA ALA A 55 -1.59 -4.97 14.62
C ALA A 55 -2.13 -6.36 14.25
N TYR A 56 -1.79 -6.88 13.06
CA TYR A 56 -2.15 -8.21 12.60
C TYR A 56 -1.13 -9.30 12.93
N VAL A 57 0.06 -8.95 13.44
CA VAL A 57 1.02 -9.94 13.96
C VAL A 57 0.53 -10.40 15.34
N MET A 58 -0.33 -11.44 15.34
CA MET A 58 -0.99 -11.96 16.53
C MET A 58 -0.52 -13.38 16.84
N GLU A 59 0.05 -13.58 18.03
CA GLU A 59 0.52 -14.91 18.49
C GLU A 59 -0.57 -15.97 18.52
N THR A 60 -1.82 -15.57 18.72
CA THR A 60 -2.98 -16.48 18.79
C THR A 60 -3.43 -16.98 17.42
N ILE A 61 -2.97 -16.37 16.32
CA ILE A 61 -3.27 -16.80 14.95
C ILE A 61 -1.95 -17.05 14.23
N ALA A 62 -1.50 -18.31 14.24
CA ALA A 62 -0.20 -18.72 13.70
C ALA A 62 0.00 -18.28 12.22
N SER A 63 -1.06 -18.32 11.41
CA SER A 63 -1.00 -17.91 10.01
C SER A 63 -0.74 -16.41 9.82
N TRP A 64 -1.05 -15.58 10.82
CA TRP A 64 -0.84 -14.12 10.77
C TRP A 64 0.39 -13.69 11.59
N ASN A 65 0.92 -14.56 12.46
CA ASN A 65 2.07 -14.28 13.31
C ASN A 65 3.40 -14.30 12.53
N SER A 66 3.56 -13.38 11.58
CA SER A 66 4.75 -13.29 10.75
C SER A 66 5.10 -11.83 10.44
N PRO A 67 6.38 -11.43 10.50
CA PRO A 67 6.82 -10.13 10.01
C PRO A 67 6.44 -9.85 8.55
N LEU A 68 6.18 -10.91 7.76
CA LEU A 68 5.72 -10.78 6.37
C LEU A 68 4.37 -10.08 6.25
N VAL A 69 3.53 -10.10 7.30
CA VAL A 69 2.27 -9.34 7.33
C VAL A 69 2.53 -7.83 7.25
N VAL A 70 3.58 -7.36 7.92
CA VAL A 70 4.01 -5.96 7.86
C VAL A 70 4.50 -5.61 6.46
N VAL A 71 5.34 -6.48 5.89
CA VAL A 71 5.94 -6.30 4.56
C VAL A 71 4.86 -6.22 3.48
N GLN A 72 3.91 -7.16 3.47
CA GLN A 72 2.87 -7.18 2.45
C GLN A 72 1.89 -6.03 2.59
N LEU A 73 1.53 -5.60 3.81
CA LEU A 73 0.62 -4.47 4.01
C LEU A 73 1.24 -3.14 3.55
N LEU A 74 2.54 -2.94 3.79
CA LEU A 74 3.28 -1.84 3.18
C LEU A 74 3.26 -1.95 1.65
N GLY A 75 3.50 -3.15 1.11
CA GLY A 75 3.40 -3.41 -0.32
C GLY A 75 2.05 -3.06 -0.93
N PHE A 76 0.96 -3.48 -0.28
CA PHE A 76 -0.42 -3.18 -0.69
C PHE A 76 -0.71 -1.67 -0.65
N ALA A 77 -0.24 -0.96 0.39
CA ALA A 77 -0.41 0.48 0.49
C ALA A 77 0.30 1.22 -0.66
N LEU A 78 1.53 0.83 -0.99
CA LEU A 78 2.30 1.42 -2.09
C LEU A 78 1.68 1.10 -3.46
N LEU A 79 1.39 -0.18 -3.72
CA LEU A 79 0.87 -0.62 -5.01
C LEU A 79 -0.58 -0.17 -5.24
N GLY A 80 -1.43 -0.18 -4.20
CA GLY A 80 -2.82 0.27 -4.29
C GLY A 80 -2.95 1.79 -4.32
N GLY A 81 -2.07 2.51 -3.63
CA GLY A 81 -2.07 3.97 -3.59
C GLY A 81 -1.69 4.63 -4.92
N MET A 82 -0.79 4.03 -5.70
CA MET A 82 -0.34 4.61 -6.97
C MET A 82 -1.43 4.72 -8.06
N PRO A 83 -2.23 3.69 -8.36
CA PRO A 83 -3.33 3.82 -9.32
C PRO A 83 -4.37 4.84 -8.84
N LEU A 84 -4.69 4.88 -7.54
CA LEU A 84 -5.60 5.89 -7.00
C LEU A 84 -5.05 7.31 -7.15
N GLY A 85 -3.79 7.54 -6.81
CA GLY A 85 -3.14 8.85 -6.97
C GLY A 85 -3.09 9.29 -8.44
N THR A 86 -2.81 8.34 -9.34
CA THR A 86 -2.79 8.58 -10.79
C THR A 86 -4.19 8.92 -11.32
N LEU A 87 -5.22 8.20 -10.85
CA LEU A 87 -6.62 8.48 -11.18
C LEU A 87 -7.03 9.88 -10.71
N VAL A 88 -6.71 10.25 -9.46
CA VAL A 88 -7.02 11.59 -8.93
C VAL A 88 -6.35 12.69 -9.75
N LEU A 89 -5.09 12.51 -10.16
CA LEU A 89 -4.40 13.45 -11.04
C LEU A 89 -5.05 13.53 -12.43
N GLY A 90 -5.49 12.39 -12.98
CA GLY A 90 -6.21 12.33 -14.25
C GLY A 90 -7.53 13.08 -14.19
N LEU A 91 -8.35 12.81 -13.17
CA LEU A 91 -9.63 13.49 -12.94
C LEU A 91 -9.46 14.99 -12.68
N ALA A 92 -8.33 15.41 -12.11
CA ALA A 92 -8.01 16.82 -11.91
C ALA A 92 -7.44 17.52 -13.17
N GLY A 93 -7.24 16.80 -14.28
CA GLY A 93 -6.61 17.33 -15.49
C GLY A 93 -5.11 17.64 -15.33
N ALA A 94 -4.49 17.22 -14.22
CA ALA A 94 -3.11 17.54 -13.86
C ALA A 94 -2.11 16.44 -14.25
N LEU A 95 -2.59 15.28 -14.70
CA LEU A 95 -1.75 14.14 -15.06
C LEU A 95 -0.76 14.45 -16.20
N PRO A 96 -1.15 15.08 -17.33
CA PRO A 96 -0.21 15.36 -18.42
C PRO A 96 0.99 16.22 -17.98
N ASP A 97 0.76 17.20 -17.10
CA ASP A 97 1.83 18.04 -16.57
C ASP A 97 2.69 17.30 -15.55
N ALA A 98 2.08 16.45 -14.71
CA ALA A 98 2.83 15.62 -13.78
C ALA A 98 3.78 14.66 -14.51
N LEU A 99 3.34 14.07 -15.64
CA LEU A 99 4.11 13.13 -16.46
C LEU A 99 5.33 13.77 -17.15
N LYS A 100 5.37 15.10 -17.32
CA LYS A 100 6.55 15.82 -17.82
C LYS A 100 7.68 15.86 -16.78
N GLY A 101 7.35 15.72 -15.50
CA GLY A 101 8.29 15.73 -14.38
C GLY A 101 8.72 14.35 -13.93
N SER A 102 9.23 14.26 -12.69
CA SER A 102 9.71 13.01 -12.09
C SER A 102 8.58 12.06 -11.65
N PHE A 103 7.31 12.47 -11.73
CA PHE A 103 6.16 11.69 -11.26
C PHE A 103 6.06 10.33 -11.97
N LYS A 104 6.30 10.30 -13.28
CA LYS A 104 6.30 9.05 -14.06
C LYS A 104 7.26 8.01 -13.50
N THR A 105 8.53 8.40 -13.34
CA THR A 105 9.57 7.50 -12.85
C THR A 105 9.31 7.12 -11.39
N ALA A 106 8.96 8.09 -10.55
CA ALA A 106 8.65 7.84 -9.14
C ALA A 106 7.47 6.87 -8.98
N GLY A 107 6.41 7.07 -9.75
CA GLY A 107 5.23 6.20 -9.70
C GLY A 107 5.53 4.76 -10.13
N ILE A 108 6.36 4.57 -11.17
CA ILE A 108 6.81 3.23 -11.58
C ILE A 108 7.66 2.58 -10.48
N VAL A 109 8.59 3.32 -9.88
CA VAL A 109 9.45 2.80 -8.80
C VAL A 109 8.62 2.41 -7.58
N VAL A 110 7.67 3.26 -7.17
CA VAL A 110 6.78 2.97 -6.02
C VAL A 110 5.87 1.78 -6.32
N ALA A 111 5.28 1.70 -7.51
CA ALA A 111 4.44 0.56 -7.89
C ALA A 111 5.25 -0.74 -7.96
N ALA A 112 6.47 -0.71 -8.51
CA ALA A 112 7.34 -1.88 -8.57
C ALA A 112 7.78 -2.34 -7.16
N ALA A 113 8.20 -1.41 -6.30
CA ALA A 113 8.54 -1.71 -4.91
C ALA A 113 7.33 -2.28 -4.16
N GLY A 114 6.16 -1.65 -4.32
CA GLY A 114 4.90 -2.13 -3.75
C GLY A 114 4.55 -3.54 -4.20
N ALA A 115 4.66 -3.83 -5.51
CA ALA A 115 4.41 -5.15 -6.06
C ALA A 115 5.37 -6.22 -5.52
N VAL A 116 6.66 -5.92 -5.42
CA VAL A 116 7.67 -6.84 -4.87
C VAL A 116 7.37 -7.15 -3.40
N LEU A 117 7.09 -6.14 -2.58
CA LEU A 117 6.78 -6.33 -1.17
C LEU A 117 5.43 -7.05 -0.96
N ALA A 118 4.41 -6.69 -1.71
CA ALA A 118 3.07 -7.27 -1.65
C ALA A 118 3.10 -8.74 -2.07
N ILE A 119 3.52 -9.02 -3.31
CA ILE A 119 3.50 -10.37 -3.88
C ILE A 119 4.54 -11.25 -3.18
N GLY A 120 5.76 -10.74 -2.97
CA GLY A 120 6.81 -11.48 -2.30
C GLY A 120 6.45 -11.84 -0.85
N GLY A 121 6.00 -10.86 -0.06
CA GLY A 121 5.57 -11.10 1.32
C GLY A 121 4.41 -12.09 1.40
N PHE A 122 3.41 -11.92 0.55
CA PHE A 122 2.22 -12.77 0.50
C PHE A 122 2.53 -14.20 0.06
N CYS A 123 3.29 -14.40 -1.03
CA CYS A 123 3.65 -15.72 -1.51
C CYS A 123 4.46 -16.50 -0.46
N VAL A 124 5.45 -15.85 0.17
CA VAL A 124 6.25 -16.50 1.22
C VAL A 124 5.38 -16.83 2.43
N GLN A 125 4.45 -15.95 2.82
CA GLN A 125 3.51 -16.23 3.90
C GLN A 125 2.61 -17.42 3.59
N VAL A 126 1.99 -17.45 2.40
CA VAL A 126 1.09 -18.55 1.98
C VAL A 126 1.84 -19.89 1.94
N MET A 127 3.07 -19.93 1.42
CA MET A 127 3.91 -21.13 1.46
C MET A 127 4.22 -21.55 2.91
N GLY A 128 4.53 -20.58 3.78
CA GLY A 128 4.76 -20.84 5.21
C GLY A 128 3.53 -21.41 5.91
N VAL A 129 2.34 -20.88 5.62
CA VAL A 129 1.06 -21.39 6.15
C VAL A 129 0.77 -22.79 5.61
N GLY A 130 0.99 -23.03 4.32
CA GLY A 130 0.76 -24.34 3.70
C GLY A 130 1.62 -25.47 4.29
N GLY A 131 2.78 -25.12 4.88
CA GLY A 131 3.64 -26.06 5.60
C GLY A 131 3.32 -26.24 7.09
N MET A 132 2.31 -25.55 7.63
CA MET A 132 1.92 -25.71 9.04
C MET A 132 1.06 -26.95 9.25
N GLU A 133 1.25 -27.64 10.36
CA GLU A 133 0.46 -28.83 10.71
C GLU A 133 0.26 -28.89 12.23
N ASN A 134 -0.97 -29.25 12.65
CA ASN A 134 -1.27 -29.57 14.04
C ASN A 134 -2.29 -30.71 14.12
N ALA A 135 -2.61 -31.16 15.33
CA ALA A 135 -3.48 -32.32 15.56
C ALA A 135 -4.94 -32.14 15.05
N LEU A 136 -5.35 -30.92 14.69
CA LEU A 136 -6.72 -30.58 14.33
C LEU A 136 -6.86 -30.08 12.89
N VAL A 137 -5.84 -29.43 12.33
CA VAL A 137 -5.92 -28.72 11.05
C VAL A 137 -4.59 -28.82 10.30
N SER A 138 -4.68 -29.14 9.00
CA SER A 138 -3.59 -29.01 8.03
C SER A 138 -3.57 -27.61 7.43
N GLY A 139 -2.40 -26.97 7.40
CA GLY A 139 -2.22 -25.68 6.76
C GLY A 139 -2.45 -25.72 5.23
N ALA A 140 -2.21 -26.87 4.60
CA ALA A 140 -2.50 -27.06 3.18
C ALA A 140 -4.00 -26.98 2.89
N ASP A 141 -4.84 -27.53 3.76
CA ASP A 141 -6.30 -27.46 3.63
C ASP A 141 -6.78 -26.01 3.81
N LEU A 142 -6.21 -25.27 4.78
CA LEU A 142 -6.50 -23.84 4.95
C LEU A 142 -6.18 -23.02 3.70
N VAL A 143 -5.03 -23.29 3.04
CA VAL A 143 -4.66 -22.62 1.80
C VAL A 143 -5.59 -23.01 0.66
N ALA A 144 -5.96 -24.29 0.55
CA ALA A 144 -6.90 -24.78 -0.46
C ALA A 144 -8.26 -24.07 -0.35
N ASP A 145 -8.80 -23.96 0.87
CA ASP A 145 -10.10 -23.32 1.13
C ASP A 145 -10.13 -21.85 0.70
N VAL A 146 -9.01 -21.13 0.84
CA VAL A 146 -8.94 -19.70 0.48
C VAL A 146 -8.39 -19.43 -0.91
N THR A 147 -8.02 -20.47 -1.67
CA THR A 147 -7.28 -20.34 -2.95
C THR A 147 -7.98 -19.42 -3.95
N ILE A 148 -9.32 -19.45 -4.02
CA ILE A 148 -10.07 -18.57 -4.91
C ILE A 148 -9.89 -17.08 -4.54
N TYR A 149 -9.86 -16.76 -3.25
CA TYR A 149 -9.63 -15.39 -2.78
C TYR A 149 -8.18 -14.97 -3.03
N LEU A 150 -7.21 -15.88 -2.90
CA LEU A 150 -5.80 -15.61 -3.25
C LEU A 150 -5.67 -15.29 -4.74
N ALA A 151 -6.33 -16.06 -5.61
CA ALA A 151 -6.30 -15.83 -7.05
C ALA A 151 -6.89 -14.47 -7.43
N VAL A 152 -8.03 -14.09 -6.84
CA VAL A 152 -8.64 -12.77 -7.04
C VAL A 152 -7.71 -11.66 -6.56
N ALA A 153 -7.11 -11.81 -5.38
CA ALA A 153 -6.17 -10.82 -4.84
C ALA A 153 -4.97 -10.62 -5.77
N VAL A 154 -4.35 -11.70 -6.26
CA VAL A 154 -3.24 -11.63 -7.21
C VAL A 154 -3.67 -10.95 -8.51
N ALA A 155 -4.84 -11.32 -9.06
CA ALA A 155 -5.37 -10.69 -10.27
C ALA A 155 -5.58 -9.18 -10.06
N SER A 156 -6.15 -8.76 -8.93
CA SER A 156 -6.34 -7.35 -8.59
C SER A 156 -5.01 -6.59 -8.47
N LEU A 157 -3.99 -7.19 -7.84
CA LEU A 157 -2.66 -6.58 -7.73
C LEU A 157 -1.99 -6.41 -9.10
N VAL A 158 -2.09 -7.43 -9.97
CA VAL A 158 -1.57 -7.38 -11.33
C VAL A 158 -2.28 -6.30 -12.15
N LEU A 159 -3.62 -6.23 -12.08
CA LEU A 159 -4.39 -5.21 -12.76
C LEU A 159 -4.07 -3.80 -12.25
N ALA A 160 -3.90 -3.63 -10.94
CA ALA A 160 -3.48 -2.35 -10.34
C ALA A 160 -2.09 -1.93 -10.84
N ALA A 161 -1.12 -2.84 -10.87
CA ALA A 161 0.21 -2.59 -11.39
C ALA A 161 0.18 -2.24 -12.88
N ALA A 162 -0.51 -3.04 -13.69
CA ALA A 162 -0.61 -2.85 -15.13
C ALA A 162 -1.33 -1.53 -15.48
N GLY A 163 -2.44 -1.23 -14.80
CA GLY A 163 -3.18 0.02 -14.98
C GLY A 163 -2.33 1.25 -14.61
N THR A 164 -1.59 1.18 -13.50
CA THR A 164 -0.66 2.23 -13.11
C THR A 164 0.41 2.46 -14.18
N VAL A 165 1.06 1.39 -14.63
CA VAL A 165 2.10 1.49 -15.68
C VAL A 165 1.52 2.03 -16.98
N ALA A 166 0.35 1.57 -17.42
CA ALA A 166 -0.31 2.05 -18.62
C ALA A 166 -0.63 3.56 -18.54
N ALA A 167 -1.17 4.01 -17.40
CA ALA A 167 -1.46 5.42 -17.16
C ALA A 167 -0.18 6.27 -17.13
N LEU A 168 0.87 5.82 -16.44
CA LEU A 168 2.15 6.55 -16.36
C LEU A 168 2.92 6.57 -17.69
N LEU A 169 2.66 5.61 -18.58
CA LEU A 169 3.20 5.60 -19.94
C LEU A 169 2.40 6.47 -20.92
N GLY A 170 1.31 7.12 -20.48
CA GLY A 170 0.44 7.92 -21.35
C GLY A 170 -0.34 7.08 -22.36
N LYS A 171 -0.51 5.79 -22.09
CA LYS A 171 -1.29 4.85 -22.91
C LYS A 171 -2.74 4.70 -22.41
N SER A 172 -3.09 5.44 -21.37
CA SER A 172 -4.44 5.48 -20.80
C SER A 172 -5.31 6.47 -21.57
N PRO A 173 -6.59 6.17 -21.83
CA PRO A 173 -7.54 7.10 -22.46
C PRO A 173 -8.00 8.24 -21.54
N VAL A 174 -7.52 8.26 -20.28
CA VAL A 174 -7.75 9.32 -19.28
C VAL A 174 -6.66 10.36 -19.37
#